data_AF-A0A227JDR4-F1
#
_entry.id   AF-A0A227JDR4-F1
#
_cell.length_a   1.000
_cell.length_b   1.000
_cell.length_c   1.000
_cell.angle_alpha   90.00
_cell.angle_beta   90.00
_cell.angle_gamma   90.00
#
_symmetry.space_group_name_H-M   'P 1'
#
loop_
_entity.id
_entity.type
_entity.pdbx_description
1 polymer ?
#
loop_
_entity_poly.entity_id
_entity_poly.type
_entity_poly.pdbx_seq_one_letter_code
_entity_poly.pdbx_strand_id
1 'polypeptide(L)'
;MQLTATSKAQFFIQNEYYHVEIKENSVLLSSIGSEEHIPFTVWNGKVNVKRGLFWSSLQFFAHEQDGKQQSWLVQGLPWPQCRKFALEAVRQYQDWHNTQCRKLAEYLPKWEEELYQLKHLPAYLSHSQVMAWVEKLNQELAEIKTSLDEAKMRMPNRMGEIEPWLVDTSHTLGERNHEWLENERPNWEVLFNRIESSPLNLSQQYAVLLNDDHNLVLAGAGSGKTSVLTARVAYLLQSHQAQAEELLMLAFGRDAAKEMKERLVDKVGLAAEGVRVNTFHQLG
;
A
#
# COMPACT_ATOMS: atom_id res chain seq x y z
N MET A 1 20.05 28.09 -12.81
CA MET A 1 20.09 28.84 -14.11
C MET A 1 18.92 29.81 -14.07
N GLN A 2 19.11 31.10 -14.39
CA GLN A 2 18.06 32.12 -14.19
C GLN A 2 17.86 33.03 -15.41
N LEU A 3 16.66 33.59 -15.52
CA LEU A 3 16.27 34.56 -16.54
C LEU A 3 15.30 35.59 -15.93
N THR A 4 15.58 36.88 -16.11
CA THR A 4 14.79 37.98 -15.54
C THR A 4 14.35 38.94 -16.63
N ALA A 5 13.14 39.48 -16.48
CA ALA A 5 12.62 40.52 -17.34
C ALA A 5 13.45 41.80 -17.27
N THR A 6 13.46 42.56 -18.36
CA THR A 6 14.12 43.88 -18.38
C THR A 6 13.38 44.89 -17.50
N SER A 7 14.08 45.91 -16.98
CA SER A 7 13.47 46.96 -16.14
C SER A 7 12.29 47.66 -16.81
N LYS A 8 12.35 47.85 -18.14
CA LYS A 8 11.24 48.42 -18.92
C LYS A 8 10.03 47.47 -18.95
N ALA A 9 10.25 46.17 -19.12
CA ALA A 9 9.17 45.19 -19.14
C ALA A 9 8.50 45.05 -17.77
N GLN A 10 9.29 45.03 -16.68
CA GLN A 10 8.79 44.95 -15.30
C GLN A 10 7.80 46.08 -14.96
N PHE A 11 7.99 47.28 -15.52
CA PHE A 11 7.05 48.38 -15.36
C PHE A 11 5.65 48.09 -15.95
N PHE A 12 5.58 47.33 -17.04
CA PHE A 12 4.33 47.05 -17.76
C PHE A 12 3.61 45.77 -17.31
N ILE A 13 4.29 44.79 -16.72
CA ILE A 13 3.74 43.47 -16.34
C ILE A 13 3.31 43.40 -14.86
N GLN A 14 2.58 44.41 -14.40
CA GLN A 14 2.08 44.45 -13.02
C GLN A 14 1.15 43.24 -12.78
N ASN A 15 1.54 42.38 -11.82
CA ASN A 15 0.87 41.12 -11.41
C ASN A 15 1.27 39.82 -12.14
N GLU A 16 2.31 39.82 -12.98
CA GLU A 16 2.83 38.58 -13.59
C GLU A 16 4.24 38.23 -13.10
N TYR A 17 4.60 36.95 -13.20
CA TYR A 17 5.97 36.51 -12.95
C TYR A 17 6.90 37.11 -14.00
N TYR A 18 8.00 37.70 -13.52
CA TYR A 18 9.00 38.35 -14.37
C TYR A 18 10.39 37.72 -14.21
N HIS A 19 10.55 36.83 -13.24
CA HIS A 19 11.78 36.09 -12.99
C HIS A 19 11.50 34.59 -13.02
N VAL A 20 12.43 33.84 -13.60
CA VAL A 20 12.43 32.38 -13.57
C VAL A 20 13.82 31.83 -13.32
N GLU A 21 13.92 30.85 -12.43
CA GLU A 21 15.14 30.11 -12.14
C GLU A 21 14.87 28.60 -12.09
N ILE A 22 15.81 27.79 -12.58
CA ILE A 22 15.87 26.36 -12.27
C ILE A 22 16.86 26.15 -11.14
N LYS A 23 16.37 25.60 -10.02
CA LYS A 23 17.13 25.33 -8.80
C LYS A 23 16.59 24.11 -8.08
N GLU A 24 17.46 23.22 -7.60
CA GLU A 24 17.10 22.09 -6.72
C GLU A 24 15.95 21.21 -7.23
N ASN A 25 15.93 20.89 -8.53
CA ASN A 25 14.84 20.14 -9.20
C ASN A 25 13.48 20.84 -9.11
N SER A 26 13.47 22.16 -9.17
CA SER A 26 12.27 22.98 -9.22
C SER A 26 12.43 24.13 -10.22
N VAL A 27 11.29 24.60 -10.73
CA VAL A 27 11.15 25.88 -11.44
C VAL A 27 10.70 26.90 -10.40
N LEU A 28 11.55 27.88 -10.13
CA LEU A 28 11.28 29.01 -9.26
C LEU A 28 10.75 30.17 -10.10
N LEU A 29 9.58 30.69 -9.76
CA LEU A 29 8.99 31.86 -10.40
C LEU A 29 8.87 32.98 -9.38
N SER A 30 9.28 34.20 -9.74
CA SER A 30 9.19 35.34 -8.82
C SER A 30 8.57 36.57 -9.48
N SER A 31 7.77 37.28 -8.68
CA SER A 31 7.15 38.57 -9.02
C SER A 31 7.43 39.60 -7.91
N ILE A 32 6.73 40.74 -7.90
CA ILE A 32 6.88 41.74 -6.84
C ILE A 32 6.10 41.24 -5.63
N GLY A 33 6.80 40.77 -4.60
CA GLY A 33 6.19 40.33 -3.35
C GLY A 33 5.58 38.92 -3.40
N SER A 34 5.78 38.16 -4.47
CA SER A 34 5.43 36.73 -4.53
C SER A 34 6.55 35.88 -5.13
N GLU A 35 6.65 34.65 -4.66
CA GLU A 35 7.55 33.62 -5.14
C GLU A 35 6.81 32.28 -5.13
N GLU A 36 6.94 31.51 -6.21
CA GLU A 36 6.31 30.21 -6.37
C GLU A 36 7.36 29.18 -6.75
N HIS A 37 7.47 28.12 -5.95
CA HIS A 37 8.34 26.98 -6.20
C HIS A 37 7.53 25.87 -6.84
N ILE A 38 7.86 25.50 -8.07
CA ILE A 38 7.19 24.44 -8.81
C ILE A 38 8.15 23.25 -8.88
N PRO A 39 7.99 22.23 -8.04
CA PRO A 39 8.82 21.03 -8.12
C PRO A 39 8.74 20.37 -9.50
N PHE A 40 9.79 19.68 -9.93
CA PHE A 40 9.76 18.86 -11.14
C PHE A 40 8.75 17.70 -11.03
N THR A 41 8.25 17.39 -9.84
CA THR A 41 7.17 16.43 -9.65
C THR A 41 5.81 16.99 -10.07
N VAL A 42 5.68 18.32 -10.14
CA VAL A 42 4.47 19.02 -10.57
C VAL A 42 4.58 19.42 -12.05
N TRP A 43 5.72 19.98 -12.45
CA TRP A 43 5.98 20.38 -13.84
C TRP A 43 6.16 19.16 -14.74
N ASN A 44 5.47 19.13 -15.89
CA ASN A 44 5.50 17.99 -16.81
C ASN A 44 6.64 18.02 -17.85
N GLY A 45 7.61 18.91 -17.69
CA GLY A 45 8.72 19.09 -18.62
C GLY A 45 8.37 19.88 -19.90
N LYS A 46 7.11 20.25 -20.13
CA LYS A 46 6.71 21.08 -21.28
C LYS A 46 6.94 22.55 -20.98
N VAL A 47 7.61 23.25 -21.90
CA VAL A 47 7.75 24.71 -21.89
C VAL A 47 7.36 25.25 -23.26
N ASN A 48 6.43 26.19 -23.29
CA ASN A 48 6.15 26.97 -24.50
C ASN A 48 6.92 28.27 -24.48
N VAL A 49 7.64 28.57 -25.56
CA VAL A 49 8.32 29.85 -25.77
C VAL A 49 7.52 30.68 -26.77
N LYS A 50 7.07 31.86 -26.37
CA LYS A 50 6.36 32.79 -27.25
C LYS A 50 7.16 34.07 -27.44
N ARG A 51 7.31 34.49 -28.71
CA ARG A 51 7.91 35.77 -29.07
C ARG A 51 6.81 36.83 -29.18
N GLY A 52 6.88 37.87 -28.36
CA GLY A 52 6.05 39.06 -28.49
C GLY A 52 6.73 40.17 -29.30
N LEU A 53 6.03 41.31 -29.44
CA LEU A 53 6.51 42.47 -30.19
C LEU A 53 7.73 43.13 -29.53
N PHE A 54 7.76 43.17 -28.19
CA PHE A 54 8.77 43.87 -27.39
C PHE A 54 9.56 42.95 -26.45
N TRP A 55 8.97 41.85 -26.02
CA TRP A 55 9.56 40.86 -25.12
C TRP A 55 9.02 39.47 -25.42
N SER A 56 9.56 38.46 -24.75
CA SER A 56 9.14 37.07 -24.88
C SER A 56 8.53 36.56 -23.59
N SER A 57 7.85 35.42 -23.67
CA SER A 57 7.30 34.72 -22.53
C SER A 57 7.62 33.23 -22.55
N LEU A 58 7.69 32.66 -21.35
CA LEU A 58 7.80 31.23 -21.11
C LEU A 58 6.55 30.77 -20.37
N GLN A 59 5.98 29.64 -20.81
CA GLN A 59 4.84 29.03 -20.14
C GLN A 59 5.17 27.59 -19.78
N PHE A 60 5.09 27.25 -18.49
CA PHE A 60 5.35 25.92 -17.93
C PHE A 60 4.01 25.24 -17.64
N PHE A 61 3.93 23.91 -17.78
CA PHE A 61 2.67 23.17 -17.65
C PHE A 61 2.76 22.09 -16.57
N ALA A 62 1.75 22.00 -15.73
CA ALA A 62 1.64 20.91 -14.78
C ALA A 62 1.30 19.59 -15.49
N HIS A 63 1.49 18.48 -14.79
CA HIS A 63 0.81 17.23 -15.16
C HIS A 63 -0.71 17.44 -15.16
N GLU A 64 -1.41 16.79 -16.10
CA GLU A 64 -2.86 16.90 -16.21
C GLU A 64 -3.52 16.04 -15.13
N GLN A 65 -4.49 16.62 -14.40
CA GLN A 65 -5.27 15.94 -13.37
C GLN A 65 -6.75 16.22 -13.62
N ASP A 66 -7.56 15.16 -13.71
CA ASP A 66 -9.02 15.23 -13.95
C ASP A 66 -9.44 16.11 -15.14
N GLY A 67 -8.68 16.04 -16.24
CA GLY A 67 -8.93 16.83 -17.45
C GLY A 67 -8.59 18.32 -17.32
N LYS A 68 -7.93 18.74 -16.24
CA LYS A 68 -7.44 20.11 -16.03
C LYS A 68 -5.92 20.13 -16.00
N GLN A 69 -5.33 21.14 -16.64
CA GLN A 69 -3.89 21.37 -16.65
C GLN A 69 -3.59 22.80 -16.18
N GLN A 70 -2.94 22.90 -15.02
CA GLN A 70 -2.40 24.16 -14.54
C GLN A 70 -1.20 24.58 -15.41
N SER A 71 -0.98 25.89 -15.55
CA SER A 71 0.21 26.42 -16.23
C SER A 71 0.64 27.73 -15.60
N TRP A 72 1.93 28.03 -15.70
CA TRP A 72 2.53 29.25 -15.17
C TRP A 72 3.20 30.04 -16.27
N LEU A 73 2.91 31.34 -16.33
CA LEU A 73 3.38 32.25 -17.35
C LEU A 73 4.40 33.23 -16.77
N VAL A 74 5.55 33.33 -17.44
CA VAL A 74 6.61 34.29 -17.13
C VAL A 74 6.76 35.23 -18.32
N GLN A 75 6.65 36.53 -18.10
CA GLN A 75 6.63 37.55 -19.15
C GLN A 75 7.81 38.53 -19.05
N GLY A 76 7.98 39.36 -20.08
CA GLY A 76 8.99 40.41 -20.11
C GLY A 76 10.42 39.94 -20.40
N LEU A 77 10.61 38.69 -20.82
CA LEU A 77 11.91 38.04 -20.90
C LEU A 77 12.68 38.38 -22.20
N PRO A 78 14.01 38.43 -22.17
CA PRO A 78 14.84 38.67 -23.36
C PRO A 78 14.76 37.51 -24.38
N TRP A 79 14.32 37.80 -25.61
CA TRP A 79 14.17 36.80 -26.68
C TRP A 79 15.40 35.91 -26.92
N PRO A 80 16.64 36.45 -27.04
CA PRO A 80 17.81 35.62 -27.34
C PRO A 80 18.10 34.56 -26.27
N GLN A 81 17.67 34.81 -25.04
CA GLN A 81 17.95 33.96 -23.88
C GLN A 81 16.82 32.97 -23.61
N CYS A 82 15.58 33.28 -23.98
CA CYS A 82 14.41 32.45 -23.72
C CYS A 82 14.53 31.04 -24.31
N ARG A 83 14.95 30.92 -25.57
CA ARG A 83 15.10 29.60 -26.22
C ARG A 83 16.19 28.77 -25.55
N LYS A 84 17.33 29.38 -25.21
CA LYS A 84 18.43 28.71 -24.52
C LYS A 84 18.01 28.24 -23.13
N PHE A 85 17.31 29.10 -22.39
CA PHE A 85 16.77 28.78 -21.08
C PHE A 85 15.78 27.61 -21.16
N ALA A 86 14.80 27.66 -22.07
CA ALA A 86 13.81 26.60 -22.21
C ALA A 86 14.45 25.24 -22.54
N LEU A 87 15.41 25.21 -23.48
CA LEU A 87 16.13 23.98 -23.82
C LEU A 87 16.89 23.39 -22.62
N GLU A 88 17.58 24.24 -21.86
CA GLU A 88 18.35 23.80 -20.69
C GLU A 88 17.44 23.37 -19.53
N ALA A 89 16.32 24.07 -19.30
CA ALA A 89 15.32 23.67 -18.31
C ALA A 89 14.74 22.29 -18.64
N VAL A 90 14.34 22.06 -19.89
CA VAL A 90 13.82 20.76 -20.35
C VAL A 90 14.87 19.66 -20.19
N ARG A 91 16.13 19.94 -20.52
CA ARG A 91 17.23 18.99 -20.32
C ARG A 91 17.39 18.60 -18.85
N GLN A 92 17.43 19.57 -17.94
CA GLN A 92 17.55 19.29 -16.50
C GLN A 92 16.37 18.50 -15.97
N TYR A 93 15.15 18.80 -16.45
CA TYR A 93 13.97 18.00 -16.16
C TYR A 93 14.12 16.55 -16.64
N GLN A 94 14.56 16.35 -17.89
CA GLN A 94 14.75 15.01 -18.47
C GLN A 94 15.82 14.22 -17.71
N ASP A 95 16.95 14.85 -17.37
CA ASP A 95 18.03 14.21 -16.59
C ASP A 95 17.54 13.79 -15.20
N TRP A 96 16.78 14.66 -14.53
CA TRP A 96 16.12 14.32 -13.26
C TRP A 96 15.12 13.18 -13.42
N HIS A 97 14.21 13.27 -14.40
CA HIS A 97 13.16 12.27 -14.66
C HIS A 97 13.78 10.90 -14.93
N ASN A 98 14.78 10.83 -15.81
CA ASN A 98 15.50 9.60 -16.13
C ASN A 98 16.21 9.00 -14.90
N THR A 99 16.72 9.86 -14.02
CA THR A 99 17.34 9.41 -12.76
C THR A 99 16.30 8.80 -11.82
N GLN A 100 15.11 9.40 -11.69
CA GLN A 100 14.04 8.83 -10.86
C GLN A 100 13.53 7.50 -11.44
N CYS A 101 13.34 7.42 -12.76
CA CYS A 101 12.94 6.18 -13.43
C CYS A 101 13.98 5.08 -13.22
N ARG A 102 15.28 5.39 -13.27
CA ARG A 102 16.34 4.40 -13.02
C ARG A 102 16.28 3.86 -11.58
N LYS A 103 16.17 4.75 -10.59
CA LYS A 103 16.04 4.34 -9.18
C LYS A 103 14.82 3.43 -8.97
N LEU A 104 13.67 3.82 -9.51
CA LEU A 104 12.46 3.02 -9.39
C LEU A 104 12.63 1.65 -10.07
N ALA A 105 13.32 1.58 -11.21
CA ALA A 105 13.62 0.32 -11.90
C ALA A 105 14.51 -0.63 -11.10
N GLU A 106 15.34 -0.12 -10.17
CA GLU A 106 16.18 -0.94 -9.28
C GLU A 106 15.36 -1.62 -8.17
N TYR A 107 14.33 -0.96 -7.65
CA TYR A 107 13.50 -1.46 -6.55
C TYR A 107 12.31 -2.32 -7.04
N LEU A 108 11.69 -1.95 -8.16
CA LEU A 108 10.46 -2.59 -8.63
C LEU A 108 10.54 -4.12 -8.76
N PRO A 109 11.59 -4.74 -9.34
CA PRO A 109 11.65 -6.20 -9.45
C PRO A 109 11.55 -6.90 -8.10
N LYS A 110 12.15 -6.31 -7.05
CA LYS A 110 12.09 -6.83 -5.69
C LYS A 110 10.67 -6.69 -5.13
N TRP A 111 10.01 -5.55 -5.33
CA TRP A 111 8.61 -5.35 -4.89
C TRP A 111 7.65 -6.30 -5.59
N GLU A 112 7.81 -6.49 -6.89
CA GLU A 112 7.01 -7.41 -7.71
C GLU A 112 7.17 -8.85 -7.24
N GLU A 113 8.40 -9.29 -6.96
CA GLU A 113 8.66 -10.63 -6.42
C GLU A 113 8.06 -10.80 -5.02
N GLU A 114 8.25 -9.84 -4.11
CA GLU A 114 7.67 -9.91 -2.77
C GLU A 114 6.14 -9.93 -2.80
N LEU A 115 5.53 -9.12 -3.67
CA LEU A 115 4.10 -9.15 -3.91
C LEU A 115 3.64 -10.49 -4.49
N TYR A 116 4.41 -11.06 -5.43
CA TYR A 116 4.13 -12.37 -5.99
C TYR A 116 4.09 -13.44 -4.88
N GLN A 117 5.06 -13.44 -3.96
CA GLN A 117 5.09 -14.36 -2.82
C GLN A 117 3.88 -14.16 -1.89
N LEU A 118 3.49 -12.92 -1.61
CA LEU A 118 2.30 -12.63 -0.78
C LEU A 118 1.00 -13.13 -1.43
N LYS A 119 0.82 -12.86 -2.73
CA LYS A 119 -0.36 -13.32 -3.49
C LYS A 119 -0.48 -14.84 -3.45
N HIS A 120 0.63 -15.54 -3.67
CA HIS A 120 0.66 -16.99 -3.84
C HIS A 120 1.00 -17.78 -2.57
N LEU A 121 1.04 -17.13 -1.41
CA LEU A 121 1.30 -17.79 -0.13
C LEU A 121 0.28 -18.93 0.09
N PRO A 122 0.68 -20.20 0.30
CA PRO A 122 -0.27 -21.30 0.49
C PRO A 122 -0.88 -21.32 1.91
N ALA A 123 -1.18 -20.14 2.47
CA ALA A 123 -1.73 -19.95 3.80
C ALA A 123 -2.58 -18.68 3.86
N TYR A 124 -3.38 -18.55 4.91
CA TYR A 124 -4.03 -17.29 5.26
C TYR A 124 -2.96 -16.22 5.49
N LEU A 125 -3.10 -15.07 4.83
CA LEU A 125 -2.15 -13.97 4.93
C LEU A 125 -2.65 -12.98 6.00
N SER A 126 -1.91 -12.79 7.08
CA SER A 126 -2.37 -11.92 8.18
C SER A 126 -2.19 -10.43 7.86
N HIS A 127 -2.94 -9.57 8.55
CA HIS A 127 -2.80 -8.12 8.39
C HIS A 127 -1.37 -7.65 8.70
N SER A 128 -0.75 -8.15 9.76
CA SER A 128 0.61 -7.75 10.15
C SER A 128 1.66 -8.07 9.08
N GLN A 129 1.54 -9.20 8.39
CA GLN A 129 2.44 -9.57 7.31
C GLN A 129 2.36 -8.59 6.14
N VAL A 130 1.15 -8.23 5.71
CA VAL A 130 0.95 -7.27 4.62
C VAL A 130 1.36 -5.88 5.05
N MET A 131 0.98 -5.44 6.25
CA MET A 131 1.34 -4.12 6.75
C MET A 131 2.85 -3.95 6.89
N ALA A 132 3.59 -5.00 7.28
CA ALA A 132 5.05 -4.96 7.30
C ALA A 132 5.64 -4.75 5.88
N TRP A 133 5.06 -5.37 4.86
CA TRP A 133 5.46 -5.15 3.47
C TRP A 133 5.09 -3.74 2.98
N VAL A 134 3.89 -3.25 3.29
CA VAL A 134 3.44 -1.89 2.95
C VAL A 134 4.33 -0.83 3.60
N GLU A 135 4.65 -0.97 4.88
CA GLU A 135 5.52 -0.04 5.62
C GLU A 135 6.92 -0.01 5.02
N LYS A 136 7.49 -1.18 4.73
CA LYS A 136 8.78 -1.30 4.05
C LYS A 136 8.76 -0.61 2.68
N LEU A 137 7.74 -0.82 1.86
CA LEU A 137 7.67 -0.23 0.53
C LEU A 137 7.52 1.31 0.62
N ASN A 138 6.72 1.80 1.57
CA ASN A 138 6.63 3.24 1.87
C ASN A 138 7.97 3.83 2.31
N GLN A 139 8.76 3.10 3.11
CA GLN A 139 10.10 3.52 3.50
C GLN A 139 11.04 3.56 2.29
N GLU A 140 11.04 2.52 1.44
CA GLU A 140 11.90 2.45 0.25
C GLU A 140 11.52 3.54 -0.78
N LEU A 141 10.23 3.88 -0.93
CA LEU A 141 9.76 5.05 -1.70
C LEU A 141 10.31 6.36 -1.13
N ALA A 142 10.28 6.54 0.18
CA ALA A 142 10.84 7.73 0.85
C ALA A 142 12.36 7.83 0.67
N GLU A 143 13.09 6.71 0.71
CA GLU A 143 14.54 6.65 0.47
C GLU A 143 14.93 7.14 -0.93
N ILE A 144 14.16 6.75 -1.95
CA ILE A 144 14.36 7.24 -3.32
C ILE A 144 13.73 8.62 -3.57
N LYS A 145 13.13 9.24 -2.55
CA LYS A 145 12.46 10.55 -2.59
C LYS A 145 11.36 10.62 -3.66
N THR A 146 10.53 9.58 -3.72
CA THR A 146 9.42 9.45 -4.67
C THR A 146 8.13 9.14 -3.91
N SER A 147 7.01 9.74 -4.31
CA SER A 147 5.68 9.38 -3.80
C SER A 147 5.08 8.22 -4.60
N LEU A 148 4.02 7.60 -4.06
CA LEU A 148 3.28 6.57 -4.78
C LEU A 148 2.69 7.08 -6.10
N ASP A 149 2.07 8.26 -6.10
CA ASP A 149 1.52 8.90 -7.31
C ASP A 149 2.59 9.13 -8.37
N GLU A 150 3.78 9.55 -7.95
CA GLU A 150 4.90 9.74 -8.85
C GLU A 150 5.43 8.43 -9.43
N ALA A 151 5.53 7.37 -8.60
CA ALA A 151 5.93 6.05 -9.07
C ALA A 151 4.93 5.52 -10.10
N LYS A 152 3.62 5.65 -9.82
CA LYS A 152 2.53 5.30 -10.74
C LYS A 152 2.60 6.08 -12.03
N MET A 153 2.83 7.39 -11.95
CA MET A 153 2.93 8.24 -13.12
C MET A 153 4.11 7.83 -14.03
N ARG A 154 5.24 7.43 -13.43
CA ARG A 154 6.45 7.05 -14.17
C ARG A 154 6.36 5.63 -14.75
N MET A 155 5.77 4.69 -14.02
CA MET A 155 5.70 3.27 -14.41
C MET A 155 4.30 2.68 -14.16
N PRO A 156 3.26 3.17 -14.86
CA PRO A 156 1.87 2.82 -14.57
C PRO A 156 1.59 1.33 -14.69
N ASN A 157 2.13 0.67 -15.73
CA ASN A 157 1.90 -0.76 -15.95
C ASN A 157 2.50 -1.65 -14.86
N ARG A 158 3.63 -1.23 -14.26
CA ARG A 158 4.32 -2.02 -13.22
C ARG A 158 3.73 -1.75 -11.85
N MET A 159 3.37 -0.49 -11.58
CA MET A 159 2.73 -0.10 -10.33
C MET A 159 1.28 -0.55 -10.23
N GLY A 160 0.61 -0.86 -11.34
CA GLY A 160 -0.81 -1.22 -11.35
C GLY A 160 -1.19 -2.41 -10.46
N GLU A 161 -0.30 -3.39 -10.31
CA GLU A 161 -0.52 -4.54 -9.40
C GLU A 161 -0.14 -4.22 -7.94
N ILE A 162 0.80 -3.31 -7.73
CA ILE A 162 1.31 -2.93 -6.39
C ILE A 162 0.37 -1.93 -5.71
N GLU A 163 -0.15 -0.97 -6.48
CA GLU A 163 -0.95 0.15 -5.97
C GLU A 163 -2.15 -0.27 -5.11
N PRO A 164 -2.99 -1.24 -5.50
CA PRO A 164 -4.13 -1.64 -4.68
C PRO A 164 -3.72 -2.09 -3.27
N TRP A 165 -2.58 -2.78 -3.16
CA TRP A 165 -2.07 -3.25 -1.87
C TRP A 165 -1.55 -2.13 -0.96
N LEU A 166 -1.25 -0.95 -1.52
CA LEU A 166 -0.80 0.22 -0.76
C LEU A 166 -1.95 1.19 -0.43
N VAL A 167 -2.92 1.34 -1.32
CA VAL A 167 -4.00 2.32 -1.20
C VAL A 167 -5.26 1.72 -0.57
N ASP A 168 -5.56 0.46 -0.89
CA ASP A 168 -6.76 -0.25 -0.45
C ASP A 168 -6.40 -1.61 0.17
N THR A 169 -5.39 -1.59 1.04
CA THR A 169 -4.75 -2.78 1.61
C THR A 169 -5.77 -3.76 2.20
N SER A 170 -6.73 -3.28 2.99
CA SER A 170 -7.72 -4.13 3.66
C SER A 170 -8.65 -4.83 2.68
N HIS A 171 -9.10 -4.14 1.63
CA HIS A 171 -9.94 -4.74 0.60
C HIS A 171 -9.18 -5.78 -0.21
N THR A 172 -8.00 -5.42 -0.72
CA THR A 172 -7.18 -6.32 -1.54
C THR A 172 -6.74 -7.56 -0.77
N LEU A 173 -6.36 -7.41 0.51
CA LEU A 173 -6.08 -8.53 1.41
C LEU A 173 -7.31 -9.42 1.61
N GLY A 174 -8.48 -8.80 1.82
CA GLY A 174 -9.75 -9.50 2.00
C GLY A 174 -10.12 -10.36 0.79
N GLU A 175 -10.03 -9.82 -0.43
CA GLU A 175 -10.28 -10.55 -1.67
C GLU A 175 -9.34 -11.75 -1.83
N ARG A 176 -8.04 -11.51 -1.64
CA ARG A 176 -7.02 -12.56 -1.73
C ARG A 176 -7.25 -13.68 -0.72
N ASN A 177 -7.52 -13.33 0.54
CA ASN A 177 -7.77 -14.33 1.58
C ASN A 177 -9.09 -15.06 1.37
N HIS A 178 -10.11 -14.39 0.81
CA HIS A 178 -11.36 -15.05 0.44
C HIS A 178 -11.13 -16.11 -0.64
N GLU A 179 -10.35 -15.80 -1.68
CA GLU A 179 -9.98 -16.76 -2.71
C GLU A 179 -9.20 -17.95 -2.12
N TRP A 180 -8.23 -17.68 -1.23
CA TRP A 180 -7.52 -18.74 -0.51
C TRP A 180 -8.47 -19.61 0.33
N LEU A 181 -9.42 -19.02 1.05
CA LEU A 181 -10.40 -19.74 1.86
C LEU A 181 -11.28 -20.67 1.02
N GLU A 182 -11.74 -20.22 -0.14
CA GLU A 182 -12.55 -21.05 -1.04
C GLU A 182 -11.78 -22.25 -1.60
N ASN A 183 -10.49 -22.06 -1.86
CA ASN A 183 -9.62 -23.14 -2.35
C ASN A 183 -9.20 -24.10 -1.22
N GLU A 184 -9.00 -23.59 -0.01
CA GLU A 184 -8.50 -24.40 1.12
C GLU A 184 -9.61 -25.19 1.81
N ARG A 185 -10.81 -24.61 1.95
CA ARG A 185 -11.92 -25.23 2.69
C ARG A 185 -12.27 -26.65 2.23
N PRO A 186 -12.34 -26.98 0.93
CA PRO A 186 -12.59 -28.35 0.48
C PRO A 186 -11.54 -29.37 0.95
N ASN A 187 -10.29 -28.97 1.17
CA ASN A 187 -9.22 -29.86 1.65
C ASN A 187 -9.51 -30.40 3.07
N TRP A 188 -10.36 -29.71 3.82
CA TRP A 188 -10.73 -30.01 5.21
C TRP A 188 -12.13 -30.59 5.37
N GLU A 189 -12.78 -31.00 4.26
CA GLU A 189 -14.15 -31.53 4.29
C GLU A 189 -14.31 -32.72 5.24
N VAL A 190 -13.33 -33.62 5.28
CA VAL A 190 -13.36 -34.78 6.20
C VAL A 190 -13.39 -34.34 7.65
N LEU A 191 -12.57 -33.35 8.02
CA LEU A 191 -12.57 -32.77 9.37
C LEU A 191 -13.94 -32.13 9.66
N PHE A 192 -14.42 -31.26 8.78
CA PHE A 192 -15.66 -30.51 8.99
C PHE A 192 -16.92 -31.38 9.07
N ASN A 193 -16.93 -32.52 8.37
CA ASN A 193 -18.06 -33.44 8.37
C ASN A 193 -18.04 -34.44 9.54
N ARG A 194 -16.89 -34.64 10.20
CA ARG A 194 -16.71 -35.74 11.18
C ARG A 194 -16.31 -35.32 12.58
N ILE A 195 -15.82 -34.09 12.76
CA ILE A 195 -15.36 -33.61 14.07
C ILE A 195 -16.48 -33.56 15.11
N GLU A 196 -17.73 -33.40 14.67
CA GLU A 196 -18.91 -33.31 15.51
C GLU A 196 -20.04 -34.20 14.99
N SER A 197 -21.09 -34.38 15.80
CA SER A 197 -22.26 -35.19 15.41
C SER A 197 -23.01 -34.63 14.20
N SER A 198 -22.90 -33.33 13.97
CA SER A 198 -23.42 -32.65 12.78
C SER A 198 -22.29 -31.93 12.06
N PRO A 199 -22.26 -31.94 10.72
CA PRO A 199 -21.28 -31.18 9.95
C PRO A 199 -21.26 -29.70 10.29
N LEU A 200 -20.06 -29.10 10.27
CA LEU A 200 -19.93 -27.64 10.40
C LEU A 200 -20.56 -26.94 9.20
N ASN A 201 -21.34 -25.90 9.44
CA ASN A 201 -21.85 -25.05 8.37
C ASN A 201 -20.75 -24.13 7.80
N LEU A 202 -21.06 -23.45 6.68
CA LEU A 202 -20.07 -22.64 5.97
C LEU A 202 -19.41 -21.54 6.84
N SER A 203 -20.19 -20.83 7.67
CA SER A 203 -19.62 -19.78 8.53
C SER A 203 -18.74 -20.34 9.65
N GLN A 204 -19.07 -21.52 10.17
CA GLN A 204 -18.23 -22.24 11.12
C GLN A 204 -16.94 -22.74 10.47
N GLN A 205 -17.00 -23.24 9.24
CA GLN A 205 -15.81 -23.66 8.47
C GLN A 205 -14.86 -22.47 8.25
N TYR A 206 -15.39 -21.32 7.83
CA TYR A 206 -14.57 -20.10 7.72
C TYR A 206 -13.96 -19.68 9.05
N ALA A 207 -14.72 -19.73 10.16
CA ALA A 207 -14.20 -19.40 11.48
C ALA A 207 -13.07 -20.34 11.95
N VAL A 208 -13.06 -21.59 11.49
CA VAL A 208 -11.97 -22.54 11.75
C VAL A 208 -10.72 -22.17 10.97
N LEU A 209 -10.85 -21.82 9.69
CA LEU A 209 -9.73 -21.55 8.78
C LEU A 209 -9.14 -20.13 8.93
N LEU A 210 -9.93 -19.17 9.38
CA LEU A 210 -9.52 -17.78 9.57
C LEU A 210 -8.28 -17.72 10.47
N ASN A 211 -7.16 -17.18 10.01
CA ASN A 211 -5.92 -17.15 10.79
C ASN A 211 -5.23 -15.79 10.73
N ASP A 212 -6.01 -14.75 10.99
CA ASP A 212 -5.47 -13.40 11.15
C ASP A 212 -4.74 -13.25 12.49
N ASP A 213 -4.05 -12.12 12.69
CA ASP A 213 -3.33 -11.85 13.94
C ASP A 213 -4.29 -11.90 15.16
N HIS A 214 -5.50 -11.37 14.97
CA HIS A 214 -6.57 -11.36 15.96
C HIS A 214 -7.90 -11.72 15.28
N ASN A 215 -8.62 -12.68 15.85
CA ASN A 215 -9.84 -13.22 15.24
C ASN A 215 -11.02 -13.05 16.21
N LEU A 216 -12.09 -12.38 15.77
CA LEU A 216 -13.34 -12.24 16.52
C LEU A 216 -14.45 -13.02 15.82
N VAL A 217 -14.97 -14.06 16.49
CA VAL A 217 -16.10 -14.85 16.01
C VAL A 217 -17.35 -14.49 16.80
N LEU A 218 -18.31 -13.84 16.14
CA LEU A 218 -19.60 -13.50 16.74
C LEU A 218 -20.55 -14.70 16.67
N ALA A 219 -20.99 -15.19 17.83
CA ALA A 219 -21.69 -16.47 17.91
C ALA A 219 -22.86 -16.44 18.92
N GLY A 220 -24.08 -16.58 18.41
CA GLY A 220 -25.31 -16.62 19.22
C GLY A 220 -25.42 -17.87 20.12
N ALA A 221 -26.46 -17.92 20.95
CA ALA A 221 -26.80 -19.15 21.67
C ALA A 221 -27.08 -20.30 20.68
N GLY A 222 -26.61 -21.51 20.98
CA GLY A 222 -26.81 -22.69 20.12
C GLY A 222 -26.03 -22.72 18.80
N SER A 223 -25.22 -21.71 18.48
CA SER A 223 -24.48 -21.60 17.20
C SER A 223 -23.25 -22.51 17.05
N GLY A 224 -22.99 -23.42 18.00
CA GLY A 224 -21.84 -24.33 17.93
C GLY A 224 -20.48 -23.72 18.30
N LYS A 225 -20.44 -22.70 19.17
CA LYS A 225 -19.19 -22.07 19.66
C LYS A 225 -18.10 -23.06 20.04
N THR A 226 -18.43 -24.01 20.91
CA THR A 226 -17.48 -25.01 21.40
C THR A 226 -17.00 -25.91 20.27
N SER A 227 -17.89 -26.29 19.34
CA SER A 227 -17.56 -27.08 18.16
C SER A 227 -16.57 -26.37 17.23
N VAL A 228 -16.75 -25.06 17.02
CA VAL A 228 -15.80 -24.25 16.23
C VAL A 228 -14.43 -24.20 16.92
N LEU A 229 -14.39 -24.00 18.24
CA LEU A 229 -13.12 -23.99 18.99
C LEU A 229 -12.40 -25.35 18.93
N THR A 230 -13.13 -26.45 19.12
CA THR A 230 -12.56 -27.82 19.01
C THR A 230 -12.05 -28.10 17.59
N ALA A 231 -12.84 -27.77 16.57
CA ALA A 231 -12.43 -27.94 15.17
C ALA A 231 -11.23 -27.05 14.80
N ARG A 232 -11.14 -25.84 15.36
CA ARG A 232 -10.00 -24.95 15.18
C ARG A 232 -8.71 -25.53 15.75
N VAL A 233 -8.75 -26.09 16.96
CA VAL A 233 -7.57 -26.78 17.52
C VAL A 233 -7.18 -27.97 16.66
N ALA A 234 -8.15 -28.78 16.22
CA ALA A 234 -7.88 -29.91 15.33
C ALA A 234 -7.20 -29.46 14.03
N TYR A 235 -7.72 -28.40 13.39
CA TYR A 235 -7.15 -27.81 12.19
C TYR A 235 -5.71 -27.32 12.42
N LEU A 236 -5.44 -26.54 13.47
CA LEU A 236 -4.10 -26.01 13.74
C LEU A 236 -3.06 -27.12 13.96
N LEU A 237 -3.44 -28.21 14.64
CA LEU A 237 -2.57 -29.37 14.86
C LEU A 237 -2.35 -30.19 13.58
N GLN A 238 -3.42 -30.50 12.85
CA GLN A 238 -3.36 -31.33 11.63
C GLN A 238 -2.69 -30.61 10.46
N SER A 239 -2.82 -29.28 10.39
CA SER A 239 -2.15 -28.43 9.39
C SER A 239 -0.70 -28.08 9.76
N HIS A 240 -0.24 -28.50 10.94
CA HIS A 240 1.08 -28.19 11.49
C HIS A 240 1.36 -26.67 11.64
N GLN A 241 0.31 -25.87 11.80
CA GLN A 241 0.44 -24.43 12.08
C GLN A 241 0.78 -24.14 13.54
N ALA A 242 0.52 -25.10 14.44
CA ALA A 242 0.95 -25.04 15.83
C ALA A 242 1.19 -26.44 16.39
N GLN A 243 2.06 -26.54 17.37
CA GLN A 243 2.19 -27.71 18.25
C GLN A 243 1.21 -27.61 19.42
N ALA A 244 0.87 -28.74 20.04
CA ALA A 244 -0.12 -28.78 21.12
C ALA A 244 0.26 -27.87 22.30
N GLU A 245 1.55 -27.80 22.64
CA GLU A 245 2.07 -27.03 23.76
C GLU A 245 2.06 -25.51 23.51
N GLU A 246 1.92 -25.09 22.25
CA GLU A 246 1.80 -23.70 21.82
C GLU A 246 0.35 -23.18 21.94
N LEU A 247 -0.62 -24.10 22.12
CA LEU A 247 -2.03 -23.78 22.19
C LEU A 247 -2.52 -23.63 23.64
N LEU A 248 -3.21 -22.51 23.89
CA LEU A 248 -3.87 -22.21 25.16
C LEU A 248 -5.35 -21.89 24.90
N MET A 249 -6.23 -22.65 25.54
CA MET A 249 -7.67 -22.37 25.59
C MET A 249 -8.05 -21.88 26.98
N LEU A 250 -8.91 -20.86 27.02
CA LEU A 250 -9.37 -20.24 28.26
C LEU A 250 -10.89 -20.30 28.39
N ALA A 251 -11.35 -20.62 29.58
CA ALA A 251 -12.76 -20.55 29.97
C ALA A 251 -12.93 -19.74 31.26
N PHE A 252 -14.13 -19.19 31.48
CA PHE A 252 -14.43 -18.44 32.70
C PHE A 252 -14.57 -19.34 33.94
N GLY A 253 -15.25 -20.48 33.80
CA GLY A 253 -15.51 -21.43 34.90
C GLY A 253 -14.60 -22.66 34.83
N ARG A 254 -14.28 -23.23 36.00
CA ARG A 254 -13.50 -24.48 36.09
C ARG A 254 -14.19 -25.64 35.41
N ASP A 255 -15.50 -25.76 35.58
CA ASP A 255 -16.29 -26.83 34.96
C ASP A 255 -16.27 -26.71 33.42
N ALA A 256 -16.36 -25.49 32.89
CA ALA A 256 -16.26 -25.24 31.46
C ALA A 256 -14.85 -25.56 30.90
N ALA A 257 -13.79 -25.23 31.63
CA ALA A 257 -12.42 -25.60 31.25
C ALA A 257 -12.25 -27.13 31.23
N LYS A 258 -12.78 -27.83 32.25
CA LYS A 258 -12.74 -29.29 32.33
C LYS A 258 -13.50 -29.94 31.17
N GLU A 259 -14.74 -29.52 30.92
CA GLU A 259 -15.56 -30.01 29.80
C GLU A 259 -14.87 -29.76 28.46
N MET A 260 -14.28 -28.58 28.27
CA MET A 260 -13.54 -28.24 27.05
C MET A 260 -12.33 -29.15 26.85
N LYS A 261 -11.58 -29.48 27.91
CA LYS A 261 -10.44 -30.40 27.83
C LYS A 261 -10.88 -31.83 27.50
N GLU A 262 -11.91 -32.33 28.19
CA GLU A 262 -12.46 -33.67 27.95
C GLU A 262 -12.99 -33.80 26.52
N ARG A 263 -13.75 -32.81 26.04
CA ARG A 263 -14.24 -32.77 24.66
C ARG A 263 -13.09 -32.75 23.66
N LEU A 264 -12.07 -31.94 23.91
CA LEU A 264 -10.94 -31.82 22.99
C LEU A 264 -10.20 -33.16 22.83
N VAL A 265 -9.95 -33.87 23.94
CA VAL A 265 -9.32 -35.20 23.92
C VAL A 265 -10.23 -36.23 23.23
N ASP A 266 -11.54 -36.21 23.48
CA ASP A 266 -12.51 -37.10 22.79
C ASP A 266 -12.51 -36.90 21.27
N LYS A 267 -12.50 -35.64 20.81
CA LYS A 267 -12.66 -35.30 19.39
C LYS A 267 -11.36 -35.33 18.58
N VAL A 268 -10.26 -34.93 19.19
CA VAL A 268 -8.96 -34.76 18.49
C VAL A 268 -8.01 -35.91 18.82
N GLY A 269 -8.22 -36.62 19.93
CA GLY A 269 -7.39 -37.73 20.38
C GLY A 269 -6.11 -37.27 21.08
N LEU A 270 -5.13 -38.18 21.14
CA LEU A 270 -3.87 -38.00 21.88
C LEU A 270 -3.09 -36.75 21.46
N ALA A 271 -3.22 -36.32 20.20
CA ALA A 271 -2.56 -35.12 19.69
C ALA A 271 -2.96 -33.84 20.46
N ALA A 272 -4.11 -33.82 21.13
CA ALA A 272 -4.57 -32.67 21.91
C ALA A 272 -4.29 -32.76 23.42
N GLU A 273 -3.59 -33.81 23.89
CA GLU A 273 -3.23 -33.93 25.30
C GLU A 273 -2.30 -32.80 25.76
N GLY A 274 -1.39 -32.34 24.90
CA GLY A 274 -0.47 -31.22 25.17
C GLY A 274 -1.13 -29.84 25.21
N VAL A 275 -2.36 -29.70 24.71
CA VAL A 275 -3.07 -28.40 24.68
C VAL A 275 -3.44 -27.95 26.08
N ARG A 276 -3.03 -26.74 26.46
CA ARG A 276 -3.35 -26.17 27.78
C ARG A 276 -4.78 -25.65 27.78
N VAL A 277 -5.59 -26.11 28.73
CA VAL A 277 -6.98 -25.65 28.90
C VAL A 277 -7.16 -25.19 30.34
N ASN A 278 -7.27 -23.87 30.53
CA ASN A 278 -7.23 -23.24 31.85
C ASN A 278 -8.40 -22.27 32.07
N THR A 279 -8.51 -21.80 33.30
CA THR A 279 -9.31 -20.62 33.62
C THR A 279 -8.44 -19.36 33.67
N PHE A 280 -9.04 -18.18 33.48
CA PHE A 280 -8.32 -16.90 33.59
C PHE A 280 -7.58 -16.74 34.93
N HIS A 281 -8.15 -17.25 36.03
CA HIS A 281 -7.57 -17.17 37.36
C HIS A 281 -6.32 -18.05 37.56
N GLN A 282 -6.06 -19.02 36.68
CA GLN A 282 -4.89 -19.90 36.76
C GLN A 282 -3.67 -19.34 36.02
N LEU A 283 -3.84 -18.25 35.27
CA LEU A 283 -2.75 -17.55 34.58
C LEU A 283 -2.14 -16.40 35.41
N GLY A 284 -2.83 -15.98 36.47
CA GLY A 284 -2.44 -14.86 37.34
C GLY A 284 -1.87 -15.32 38.67
#